data_AF-A0A9X9F1J7-F1
#
_entry.id   AF-A0A9X9F1J7-F1
#
_cell.length_a   1.000
_cell.length_b   1.000
_cell.length_c   1.000
_cell.angle_alpha   90.00
_cell.angle_beta   90.00
_cell.angle_gamma   90.00
#
_symmetry.space_group_name_H-M   'P 1'
#
loop_
_entity.id
_entity.type
_entity.pdbx_description
1 polymer ?
#
loop_
_entity_poly.entity_id
_entity_poly.type
_entity_poly.pdbx_seq_one_letter_code
_entity_poly.pdbx_strand_id
1 'polypeptide(L)'
;NLLSHQSGIIDPPNSFGHYTFAHGRPNMSELLAGKTSYCPVPIEITYKPENEFHYSDANFCIIELLLEDITGRSFSQLLEEHIFQPLQMKNSTLFSPKDIDKSDVFACGHNKDRTVTNEKYPFYPFAAASGIWTTPTDLSALVIEIIHS
;
A
#
# COMPACT_ATOMS: atom_id res chain seq x y z
N ASN A 1 16.53 6.80 -4.69
CA ASN A 1 16.86 5.64 -3.82
C ASN A 1 15.63 4.97 -3.19
N LEU A 2 14.54 5.68 -2.87
CA LEU A 2 13.30 5.10 -2.33
C LEU A 2 12.68 4.04 -3.26
N LEU A 3 12.40 4.42 -4.52
CA LEU A 3 11.79 3.54 -5.53
C LEU A 3 12.61 2.27 -5.84
N SER A 4 13.91 2.30 -5.57
CA SER A 4 14.84 1.19 -5.82
C SER A 4 15.13 0.36 -4.57
N HIS A 5 14.44 0.60 -3.45
CA HIS A 5 14.68 -0.09 -2.17
C HIS A 5 16.13 0.01 -1.69
N GLN A 6 16.76 1.16 -1.93
CA GLN A 6 18.16 1.44 -1.56
C GLN A 6 18.27 2.74 -0.75
N SER A 7 17.23 3.10 -0.02
CA SER A 7 17.16 4.35 0.75
C SER A 7 17.99 4.35 2.02
N GLY A 8 18.48 3.20 2.49
CA GLY A 8 19.07 3.07 3.82
C GLY A 8 18.06 2.70 4.91
N ILE A 9 16.78 2.47 4.54
CA ILE A 9 15.70 2.14 5.47
C ILE A 9 15.53 0.62 5.53
N ILE A 10 15.43 0.10 6.75
CA ILE A 10 15.05 -1.28 7.04
C ILE A 10 13.73 -1.22 7.80
N ASP A 11 12.70 -1.90 7.29
CA ASP A 11 11.41 -1.91 7.97
C ASP A 11 11.52 -2.60 9.33
N PRO A 12 10.95 -2.02 10.40
CA PRO A 12 10.92 -2.65 11.71
C PRO A 12 10.26 -4.04 11.68
N PRO A 13 10.66 -4.96 12.57
CA PRO A 13 9.94 -6.22 12.70
C PRO A 13 8.48 -5.96 13.12
N ASN A 14 7.55 -6.72 12.53
CA ASN A 14 6.11 -6.62 12.78
C ASN A 14 5.47 -5.27 12.41
N SER A 15 6.08 -4.46 11.52
CA SER A 15 5.44 -3.29 10.95
C SER A 15 4.63 -3.59 9.68
N PHE A 16 3.83 -2.61 9.24
CA PHE A 16 3.07 -2.65 7.98
C PHE A 16 2.08 -3.82 7.85
N GLY A 17 1.51 -4.25 8.98
CA GLY A 17 0.49 -5.29 9.02
C GLY A 17 -0.87 -4.88 8.41
N HIS A 18 -1.74 -5.87 8.24
CA HIS A 18 -3.10 -5.66 7.73
C HIS A 18 -3.97 -4.86 8.71
N TYR A 19 -4.92 -4.12 8.14
CA TYR A 19 -5.94 -3.35 8.85
C TYR A 19 -6.77 -4.23 9.77
N THR A 20 -7.00 -3.75 10.99
CA THR A 20 -8.03 -4.28 11.88
C THR A 20 -8.89 -3.13 12.40
N PHE A 21 -10.14 -3.42 12.74
CA PHE A 21 -11.03 -2.43 13.37
C PHE A 21 -10.46 -1.87 14.68
N ALA A 22 -9.72 -2.68 15.44
CA ALA A 22 -9.10 -2.26 16.69
C ALA A 22 -8.01 -1.20 16.50
N HIS A 23 -7.30 -1.24 15.37
CA HIS A 23 -6.20 -0.31 15.07
C HIS A 23 -6.62 0.87 14.21
N GLY A 24 -7.70 0.74 13.44
CA GLY A 24 -8.18 1.80 12.54
C GLY A 24 -7.19 2.11 11.42
N ARG A 25 -7.43 3.20 10.68
CA ARG A 25 -6.54 3.67 9.61
C ARG A 25 -5.52 4.65 10.21
N PRO A 26 -4.20 4.41 10.08
CA PRO A 26 -3.19 5.31 10.61
C PRO A 26 -3.10 6.60 9.79
N ASN A 27 -2.68 7.69 10.43
CA ASN A 27 -2.14 8.84 9.72
C ASN A 27 -0.72 8.49 9.24
N MET A 28 -0.40 8.78 7.97
CA MET A 28 0.89 8.40 7.39
C MET A 28 2.09 9.04 8.09
N SER A 29 1.98 10.31 8.51
CA SER A 29 3.07 10.98 9.23
C SER A 29 3.28 10.39 10.63
N GLU A 30 2.21 9.98 11.31
CA GLU A 30 2.31 9.30 12.62
C GLU A 30 2.87 7.88 12.49
N LEU A 31 2.50 7.17 11.42
CA LEU A 31 3.05 5.85 11.07
C LEU A 31 4.57 5.93 10.91
N LEU A 32 5.05 6.86 10.07
CA LEU A 32 6.48 7.05 9.81
C LEU A 32 7.22 7.55 11.06
N ALA A 33 6.55 8.30 11.94
CA ALA A 33 7.09 8.74 13.22
C ALA A 33 7.08 7.66 14.31
N GLY A 34 6.63 6.43 14.01
CA GLY A 34 6.63 5.33 14.97
C GLY A 34 5.53 5.40 16.03
N LYS A 35 4.44 6.13 15.76
CA LYS A 35 3.39 6.44 16.75
C LYS A 35 2.12 5.61 16.58
N THR A 36 2.17 4.55 15.79
CA THR A 36 0.99 3.73 15.47
C THR A 36 1.23 2.26 15.79
N SER A 37 0.16 1.47 15.94
CA SER A 37 0.29 0.03 16.11
C SER A 37 0.87 -0.70 14.90
N TYR A 38 0.77 -0.09 13.71
CA TYR A 38 1.35 -0.62 12.47
C TYR A 38 2.84 -0.35 12.33
N CYS A 39 3.41 0.57 13.11
CA CYS A 39 4.84 0.84 13.17
C CYS A 39 5.13 1.52 14.52
N PRO A 40 5.61 0.77 15.54
CA PRO A 40 5.79 1.29 16.89
C PRO A 40 7.15 1.95 17.13
N VAL A 41 7.99 2.05 16.10
CA VAL A 41 9.30 2.71 16.16
C VAL A 41 9.45 3.66 14.97
N PRO A 42 10.16 4.78 15.11
CA PRO A 42 10.36 5.72 14.00
C PRO A 42 11.07 5.05 12.82
N ILE A 43 10.68 5.43 11.60
CA ILE A 43 11.40 5.07 10.38
C ILE A 43 12.62 5.96 10.25
N GLU A 44 13.80 5.34 10.21
CA GLU A 44 15.09 6.03 10.16
C GLU A 44 16.02 5.40 9.11
N ILE A 45 16.98 6.20 8.65
CA ILE A 45 18.07 5.72 7.80
C ILE A 45 19.09 5.02 8.70
N THR A 46 19.22 3.71 8.55
CA THR A 46 20.08 2.86 9.40
C THR A 46 21.45 2.59 8.78
N TYR A 47 21.58 2.78 7.47
CA TYR A 47 22.84 2.65 6.73
C TYR A 47 22.89 3.64 5.55
N LYS A 48 24.07 3.79 4.93
CA LYS A 48 24.27 4.74 3.83
C LYS A 48 23.33 4.41 2.65
N PRO A 49 22.54 5.37 2.13
CA PRO A 49 21.73 5.15 0.93
C PRO A 49 22.59 4.67 -0.25
N GLU A 50 21.99 3.84 -1.11
CA GLU A 50 22.61 3.26 -2.32
C GLU A 50 23.76 2.29 -2.04
N ASN A 51 23.97 1.90 -0.77
CA ASN A 51 24.97 0.90 -0.38
C ASN A 51 24.44 -0.54 -0.49
N GLU A 52 23.21 -0.78 -0.04
CA GLU A 52 22.57 -2.10 0.02
C GLU A 52 21.09 -2.03 -0.36
N PHE A 53 20.57 -3.14 -0.91
CA PHE A 53 19.15 -3.33 -1.17
C PHE A 53 18.45 -3.92 0.06
N HIS A 54 17.40 -3.25 0.52
CA HIS A 54 16.50 -3.74 1.56
C HIS A 54 15.06 -3.40 1.15
N TYR A 55 14.25 -4.43 0.89
CA TYR A 55 12.83 -4.24 0.59
C TYR A 55 12.16 -3.53 1.76
N SER A 56 11.35 -2.51 1.47
CA SER A 56 10.78 -1.62 2.48
C SER A 56 9.49 -0.98 1.98
N ASP A 57 8.41 -1.25 2.71
CA ASP A 57 7.11 -0.59 2.57
C ASP A 57 7.19 0.88 2.99
N ALA A 58 8.03 1.21 3.97
CA ALA A 58 8.25 2.58 4.41
C ALA A 58 8.70 3.50 3.26
N ASN A 59 9.49 2.99 2.32
CA ASN A 59 9.89 3.76 1.13
C ASN A 59 8.70 4.22 0.30
N PHE A 60 7.72 3.33 0.08
CA PHE A 60 6.52 3.64 -0.68
C PHE A 60 5.54 4.49 0.13
N CYS A 61 5.48 4.31 1.46
CA CYS A 61 4.75 5.21 2.35
C CYS A 61 5.26 6.65 2.29
N ILE A 62 6.59 6.84 2.24
CA ILE A 62 7.21 8.16 2.06
C ILE A 62 6.87 8.74 0.68
N ILE A 63 6.87 7.92 -0.37
CA ILE A 63 6.48 8.36 -1.73
C ILE A 63 5.01 8.77 -1.78
N GLU A 64 4.11 8.01 -1.13
CA GLU A 64 2.69 8.37 -1.00
C GLU A 64 2.55 9.76 -0.39
N LEU A 65 3.14 9.97 0.79
CA LEU A 65 3.08 11.24 1.51
C LEU A 65 3.68 12.39 0.69
N LEU A 66 4.82 12.16 0.02
CA LEU A 66 5.46 13.15 -0.85
C LEU A 66 4.51 13.57 -1.99
N LEU A 67 3.87 12.61 -2.66
CA LEU A 67 2.96 12.90 -3.76
C LEU A 67 1.74 13.69 -3.27
N GLU A 68 1.18 13.31 -2.12
CA GLU A 68 0.05 14.02 -1.53
C GLU A 68 0.43 15.47 -1.13
N ASP A 69 1.59 15.65 -0.51
CA ASP A 69 2.09 16.97 -0.07
C ASP A 69 2.35 17.92 -1.25
N ILE A 70 2.97 17.46 -2.34
CA ILE A 70 3.32 18.33 -3.48
C ILE A 70 2.13 18.61 -4.39
N THR A 71 1.14 17.72 -4.44
CA THR A 71 -0.04 17.88 -5.31
C THR A 71 -1.24 18.47 -4.59
N GLY A 72 -1.30 18.37 -3.26
CA GLY A 72 -2.48 18.69 -2.47
C GLY A 72 -3.67 17.74 -2.72
N ARG A 73 -3.43 16.58 -3.32
CA ARG A 73 -4.44 15.58 -3.70
C ARG A 73 -4.16 14.27 -3.01
N SER A 74 -5.19 13.50 -2.68
CA SER A 74 -4.97 12.18 -2.09
C SER A 74 -4.38 11.21 -3.11
N PHE A 75 -3.63 10.23 -2.65
CA PHE A 75 -3.05 9.20 -3.52
C PHE A 75 -4.13 8.43 -4.30
N SER A 76 -5.30 8.23 -3.69
CA SER A 76 -6.47 7.67 -4.38
C SER A 76 -6.90 8.51 -5.59
N GLN A 77 -6.89 9.84 -5.48
CA GLN A 77 -7.23 10.73 -6.58
C GLN A 77 -6.17 10.70 -7.68
N LEU A 78 -4.90 10.56 -7.29
CA LEU A 78 -3.79 10.45 -8.25
C LEU A 78 -3.85 9.14 -9.03
N LEU A 79 -4.12 8.01 -8.37
CA LEU A 79 -4.34 6.72 -9.03
C LEU A 79 -5.52 6.78 -10.00
N GLU A 80 -6.64 7.38 -9.57
CA GLU A 80 -7.84 7.50 -10.40
C GLU A 80 -7.56 8.29 -11.68
N GLU A 81 -6.91 9.45 -11.55
CA GLU A 81 -6.64 10.35 -12.68
C GLU A 81 -5.57 9.84 -13.63
N HIS A 82 -4.47 9.31 -13.09
CA HIS A 82 -3.29 9.00 -13.89
C HIS A 82 -3.22 7.55 -14.33
N ILE A 83 -3.95 6.64 -13.69
CA ILE A 83 -3.87 5.20 -13.97
C ILE A 83 -5.24 4.61 -14.26
N PHE A 84 -6.17 4.64 -13.30
CA PHE A 84 -7.40 3.86 -13.42
C PHE A 84 -8.35 4.38 -14.50
N GLN A 85 -8.58 5.70 -14.60
CA GLN A 85 -9.43 6.27 -15.66
C GLN A 85 -8.80 6.14 -17.05
N PRO A 86 -7.53 6.54 -17.29
CA PRO A 86 -6.92 6.44 -18.62
C PRO A 86 -6.91 5.01 -19.17
N LEU A 87 -6.68 4.02 -18.30
CA LEU A 87 -6.58 2.60 -18.68
C LEU A 87 -7.90 1.85 -18.53
N GLN A 88 -8.99 2.54 -18.16
CA GLN A 88 -10.32 1.97 -17.94
C GLN A 88 -10.34 0.80 -16.92
N MET A 89 -9.50 0.87 -15.89
CA MET A 89 -9.39 -0.13 -14.81
C MET A 89 -10.54 0.01 -13.79
N LYS A 90 -11.77 -0.29 -14.23
CA LYS A 90 -13.01 -0.06 -13.47
C LYS A 90 -13.21 -0.98 -12.26
N ASN A 91 -12.38 -2.00 -12.11
CA ASN A 91 -12.42 -2.98 -11.02
C ASN A 91 -11.17 -2.85 -10.13
N SER A 92 -10.51 -1.70 -10.16
CA SER A 92 -9.36 -1.37 -9.35
C SER A 92 -9.72 -0.29 -8.35
N THR A 93 -9.33 -0.49 -7.10
CA THR A 93 -9.68 0.41 -6.00
C THR A 93 -8.66 0.32 -4.88
N LEU A 94 -8.66 1.33 -4.02
CA LEU A 94 -8.09 1.21 -2.68
C LEU A 94 -9.16 0.71 -1.71
N PHE A 95 -8.72 0.09 -0.62
CA PHE A 95 -9.62 -0.29 0.44
C PHE A 95 -10.31 0.91 1.11
N SER A 96 -11.62 0.78 1.32
CA SER A 96 -12.38 1.60 2.25
C SER A 96 -13.04 0.72 3.31
N PRO A 97 -13.08 1.13 4.59
CA PRO A 97 -13.84 0.40 5.62
C PRO A 97 -15.33 0.17 5.27
N LYS A 98 -15.88 0.97 4.34
CA LYS A 98 -17.25 0.80 3.82
C LYS A 98 -17.41 -0.39 2.87
N ASP A 99 -16.31 -0.96 2.40
CA ASP A 99 -16.30 -2.09 1.46
C ASP A 99 -16.25 -3.45 2.17
N ILE A 100 -16.09 -3.46 3.50
CA ILE A 100 -16.06 -4.67 4.33
C ILE A 100 -17.33 -5.51 4.17
N ASP A 101 -18.48 -4.86 3.94
CA ASP A 101 -19.78 -5.53 3.74
C ASP A 101 -20.08 -5.89 2.27
N LYS A 102 -19.25 -5.47 1.30
CA LYS A 102 -19.45 -5.73 -0.14
C LYS A 102 -18.81 -7.05 -0.54
N SER A 103 -19.33 -8.15 0.01
CA SER A 103 -18.69 -9.47 0.00
C SER A 103 -18.46 -10.11 -1.37
N ASP A 104 -19.21 -9.72 -2.39
CA ASP A 104 -19.33 -10.51 -3.62
C ASP A 104 -18.31 -10.16 -4.70
N VAL A 105 -17.51 -9.10 -4.50
CA VAL A 105 -16.54 -8.61 -5.49
C VAL A 105 -15.09 -8.83 -5.07
N PHE A 106 -14.83 -9.17 -3.81
CA PHE A 106 -13.48 -9.39 -3.28
C PHE A 106 -13.22 -10.87 -3.02
N ALA A 107 -12.00 -11.32 -3.36
CA ALA A 107 -11.53 -12.66 -3.01
C ALA A 107 -11.16 -12.72 -1.52
N CYS A 108 -11.49 -13.83 -0.85
CA CYS A 108 -11.12 -14.05 0.55
C CYS A 108 -9.65 -14.48 0.67
N GLY A 109 -8.94 -13.95 1.67
CA GLY A 109 -7.62 -14.43 2.06
C GLY A 109 -7.70 -15.78 2.76
N HIS A 110 -6.78 -16.70 2.42
CA HIS A 110 -6.68 -18.02 3.03
C HIS A 110 -5.27 -18.25 3.60
N ASN A 111 -5.22 -18.81 4.80
CA ASN A 111 -3.97 -19.26 5.42
C ASN A 111 -3.44 -20.53 4.72
N LYS A 112 -2.18 -20.89 5.02
CA LYS A 112 -1.52 -22.09 4.46
C LYS A 112 -2.27 -23.39 4.75
N ASP A 113 -3.01 -23.44 5.86
CA ASP A 113 -3.85 -24.57 6.26
C ASP A 113 -5.26 -24.55 5.62
N ARG A 114 -5.51 -23.64 4.67
CA ARG A 114 -6.77 -23.44 3.93
C ARG A 114 -7.89 -22.82 4.76
N THR A 115 -7.64 -22.40 6.00
CA THR A 115 -8.61 -21.62 6.76
C THR A 115 -8.72 -20.21 6.21
N VAL A 116 -9.93 -19.64 6.22
CA VAL A 116 -10.14 -18.22 5.86
C VAL A 116 -9.50 -17.34 6.93
N THR A 117 -8.82 -16.27 6.52
CA THR A 117 -8.23 -15.28 7.44
C THR A 117 -9.31 -14.65 8.34
N ASN A 118 -8.95 -14.24 9.56
CA ASN A 118 -9.91 -13.69 10.54
C ASN A 118 -10.71 -12.52 9.98
N GLU A 119 -10.05 -11.62 9.25
CA GLU A 119 -10.70 -10.45 8.65
C GLU A 119 -11.38 -10.75 7.31
N LYS A 120 -11.28 -12.00 6.83
CA LYS A 120 -11.74 -12.52 5.53
C LYS A 120 -11.08 -11.86 4.31
N TYR A 121 -10.90 -10.55 4.34
CA TYR A 121 -10.32 -9.71 3.31
C TYR A 121 -9.14 -8.93 3.93
N PRO A 122 -7.88 -9.34 3.68
CA PRO A 122 -6.71 -8.67 4.26
C PRO A 122 -6.47 -7.34 3.54
N PHE A 123 -6.82 -6.25 4.20
CA PHE A 123 -6.58 -4.91 3.69
C PHE A 123 -5.34 -4.30 4.30
N TYR A 124 -4.58 -3.50 3.56
CA TYR A 124 -3.41 -2.81 4.08
C TYR A 124 -3.62 -1.31 3.95
N PRO A 125 -3.53 -0.52 5.04
CA PRO A 125 -3.88 0.89 5.00
C PRO A 125 -2.75 1.79 4.48
N PHE A 126 -1.84 1.25 3.65
CA PHE A 126 -0.69 1.93 3.05
C PHE A 126 -0.83 1.83 1.53
N ALA A 127 -1.44 2.84 0.90
CA ALA A 127 -1.98 2.71 -0.44
C ALA A 127 -0.89 2.45 -1.50
N ALA A 128 0.21 3.18 -1.46
CA ALA A 128 1.31 3.03 -2.40
C ALA A 128 2.15 1.76 -2.17
N ALA A 129 2.22 1.28 -0.92
CA ALA A 129 3.02 0.11 -0.58
C ALA A 129 2.26 -1.20 -0.85
N SER A 130 0.99 -1.29 -0.43
CA SER A 130 0.25 -2.57 -0.42
C SER A 130 -1.28 -2.44 -0.45
N GLY A 131 -1.84 -1.25 -0.70
CA GLY A 131 -3.29 -1.00 -0.51
C GLY A 131 -4.18 -1.19 -1.74
N ILE A 132 -3.62 -1.48 -2.92
CA ILE A 132 -4.40 -1.60 -4.17
C ILE A 132 -5.04 -2.99 -4.27
N TRP A 133 -6.35 -3.01 -4.49
CA TRP A 133 -7.09 -4.18 -4.96
C TRP A 133 -7.42 -4.00 -6.43
N THR A 134 -7.24 -5.05 -7.22
CA THR A 134 -7.46 -5.02 -8.67
C THR A 134 -7.89 -6.40 -9.17
N THR A 135 -8.28 -6.49 -10.43
CA THR A 135 -8.57 -7.75 -11.11
C THR A 135 -7.45 -8.11 -12.08
N PRO A 136 -7.31 -9.40 -12.46
CA PRO A 136 -6.32 -9.80 -13.47
C PRO A 136 -6.48 -9.02 -14.80
N THR A 137 -7.72 -8.72 -15.20
CA THR A 137 -8.01 -7.98 -16.44
C THR A 137 -7.52 -6.54 -16.36
N ASP A 138 -7.81 -5.82 -15.28
CA ASP A 138 -7.36 -4.45 -15.09
C ASP A 138 -5.84 -4.36 -14.97
N LEU A 139 -5.22 -5.25 -14.17
CA LEU A 139 -3.76 -5.29 -14.04
C LEU A 139 -3.08 -5.58 -15.40
N SER A 140 -3.69 -6.42 -16.23
CA SER A 140 -3.17 -6.69 -17.58
C SER A 140 -3.19 -5.44 -18.46
N ALA A 141 -4.20 -4.58 -18.34
CA ALA A 141 -4.25 -3.31 -19.07
C ALA A 141 -3.05 -2.40 -18.70
N LEU A 142 -2.73 -2.31 -17.41
CA LEU A 142 -1.54 -1.57 -16.93
C LEU A 142 -0.23 -2.16 -17.47
N VAL A 143 -0.07 -3.48 -17.38
CA VAL A 143 1.17 -4.14 -17.86
C VAL A 143 1.36 -3.97 -19.36
N ILE A 144 0.28 -4.06 -20.15
CA ILE A 144 0.32 -3.86 -21.60
C ILE A 144 0.74 -2.42 -21.93
N GLU A 145 0.19 -1.42 -21.22
CA GLU A 145 0.57 -0.02 -21.43
C GLU A 145 2.06 0.21 -21.15
N ILE A 146 2.58 -0.32 -20.03
CA ILE A 146 3.99 -0.19 -19.66
C ILE A 146 4.92 -0.81 -20.70
N ILE A 147 4.53 -1.93 -21.31
CA ILE A 147 5.35 -2.61 -22.35
C ILE A 147 5.42 -1.80 -23.65
N HIS A 148 4.38 -1.02 -23.96
CA HIS A 148 4.32 -0.22 -25.19
C HIS A 148 4.75 1.25 -25.01
N SER A 149 5.11 1.64 -23.80
CA SER A 149 5.58 3.00 -23.46
C SER A 149 7.04 3.25 -23.84
#